data_AF-X1PFM7-F1
#
_entry.id   AF-X1PFM7-F1
#
_cell.length_a   1.000
_cell.length_b   1.000
_cell.length_c   1.000
_cell.angle_alpha   90.00
_cell.angle_beta   90.00
_cell.angle_gamma   90.00
#
_symmetry.space_group_name_H-M   'P 1'
#
loop_
_entity.id
_entity.type
_entity.pdbx_description
1 polymer ?
#
loop_
_entity_poly.entity_id
_entity_poly.type
_entity_poly.pdbx_seq_one_letter_code
_entity_poly.pdbx_strand_id
1 'polypeptide(L)'
;QAPPTKPTLTSPSDGFRTNDSTPTLEWTPATNADNHRVLVDDDVGFGSPAENDLLGSEDDNYTTGALADGTYYWEIVAINAIGENESDTRSFIVDTTPPTISGVSASNITQTSATITWTTDENSDSLVEYGTTTGYGSTE
;
A
#
# COMPACT_ATOMS: atom_id res chain seq x y z
N GLN A 1 -10.47 -25.76 -24.66
CA GLN A 1 -9.91 -24.54 -24.02
C GLN A 1 -8.40 -24.58 -24.19
N ALA A 2 -7.71 -23.45 -24.20
CA ALA A 2 -6.24 -23.39 -24.11
C ALA A 2 -5.83 -23.19 -22.64
N PRO A 3 -4.55 -23.36 -22.25
CA PRO A 3 -4.09 -22.92 -20.93
C PRO A 3 -4.40 -21.44 -20.68
N PRO A 4 -4.56 -20.99 -19.42
CA PRO A 4 -4.80 -19.59 -19.10
C PRO A 4 -3.65 -18.71 -19.58
N THR A 5 -3.95 -17.49 -20.04
CA THR A 5 -2.92 -16.48 -20.26
C THR A 5 -2.39 -15.94 -18.93
N LYS A 6 -1.28 -15.20 -18.96
CA LYS A 6 -0.75 -14.53 -17.77
C LYS A 6 -1.69 -13.36 -17.35
N PRO A 7 -2.16 -13.28 -16.09
CA PRO A 7 -2.83 -12.10 -15.56
C PRO A 7 -1.91 -10.88 -15.54
N THR A 8 -2.47 -9.67 -15.64
CA THR A 8 -1.68 -8.42 -15.57
C THR A 8 -2.08 -7.59 -14.36
N LEU A 9 -1.14 -7.37 -13.44
CA LEU A 9 -1.40 -6.56 -12.24
C LEU A 9 -1.53 -5.08 -12.59
N THR A 10 -2.57 -4.41 -12.09
CA THR A 10 -2.83 -2.98 -12.36
C THR A 10 -2.60 -2.13 -11.12
N SER A 11 -3.20 -2.49 -9.99
CA SER A 11 -3.10 -1.76 -8.72
C SER A 11 -2.97 -2.71 -7.54
N PRO A 12 -2.24 -2.36 -6.47
CA PRO A 12 -1.31 -1.24 -6.37
C PRO A 12 -0.13 -1.36 -7.34
N SER A 13 0.54 -0.23 -7.63
CA SER A 13 1.83 -0.26 -8.33
C SER A 13 2.91 -0.92 -7.47
N ASP A 14 3.95 -1.45 -8.09
CA ASP A 14 5.05 -2.07 -7.33
C ASP A 14 5.73 -1.07 -6.37
N GLY A 15 5.90 -1.47 -5.11
CA GLY A 15 6.46 -0.64 -4.03
C GLY A 15 5.52 0.46 -3.51
N PHE A 16 4.22 0.41 -3.82
CA PHE A 16 3.24 1.38 -3.34
C PHE A 16 3.18 1.43 -1.80
N ARG A 17 3.04 2.62 -1.21
CA ARG A 17 2.86 2.80 0.24
C ARG A 17 1.45 3.31 0.52
N THR A 18 0.79 2.75 1.53
CA THR A 18 -0.58 3.12 1.91
C THR A 18 -0.74 3.18 3.42
N ASN A 19 -1.64 4.04 3.90
CA ASN A 19 -2.11 4.05 5.29
C ASN A 19 -3.45 3.32 5.47
N ASP A 20 -3.93 2.65 4.41
CA ASP A 20 -5.05 1.72 4.46
C ASP A 20 -4.55 0.32 4.80
N SER A 21 -5.03 -0.26 5.91
CA SER A 21 -4.70 -1.62 6.33
C SER A 21 -5.37 -2.71 5.49
N THR A 22 -6.31 -2.34 4.61
CA THR A 22 -7.10 -3.25 3.76
C THR A 22 -6.97 -2.85 2.29
N PRO A 23 -5.76 -2.79 1.71
CA PRO A 23 -5.60 -2.37 0.33
C PRO A 23 -6.39 -3.26 -0.63
N THR A 24 -6.96 -2.63 -1.66
CA THR A 24 -7.60 -3.32 -2.79
C THR A 24 -6.56 -3.58 -3.88
N LEU A 25 -6.46 -4.84 -4.27
CA LEU A 25 -5.69 -5.34 -5.39
C LEU A 25 -6.57 -5.35 -6.63
N GLU A 26 -6.02 -4.98 -7.77
CA GLU A 26 -6.69 -4.96 -9.06
C GLU A 26 -5.77 -5.56 -10.12
N TRP A 27 -6.36 -6.32 -11.04
CA TRP A 27 -5.66 -6.92 -12.17
C TRP A 27 -6.56 -6.99 -13.40
N THR A 28 -5.97 -7.20 -14.57
CA THR A 28 -6.70 -7.62 -15.76
C THR A 28 -6.81 -9.15 -15.77
N PRO A 29 -8.02 -9.73 -15.77
CA PRO A 29 -8.24 -11.17 -15.79
C PRO A 29 -7.55 -11.87 -16.96
N ALA A 30 -7.06 -13.09 -16.74
CA ALA A 30 -6.50 -13.92 -17.78
C ALA A 30 -7.58 -14.48 -18.70
N THR A 31 -7.33 -14.45 -20.02
CA THR A 31 -8.17 -15.21 -20.96
C THR A 31 -7.99 -16.71 -20.77
N ASN A 32 -9.06 -17.47 -21.00
CA ASN A 32 -9.15 -18.91 -20.75
C ASN A 32 -9.02 -19.35 -19.28
N ALA A 33 -9.00 -18.44 -18.31
CA ALA A 33 -9.10 -18.79 -16.90
C ALA A 33 -10.56 -19.11 -16.53
N ASP A 34 -10.76 -20.15 -15.73
CA ASP A 34 -12.04 -20.45 -15.09
C ASP A 34 -12.09 -19.81 -13.67
N ASN A 35 -10.93 -19.57 -13.07
CA ASN A 35 -10.77 -18.96 -11.75
C ASN A 35 -9.46 -18.16 -11.66
N HIS A 36 -9.42 -17.26 -10.68
CA HIS A 36 -8.19 -16.60 -10.22
C HIS A 36 -7.95 -16.97 -8.76
N ARG A 37 -6.71 -17.21 -8.37
CA ARG A 37 -6.29 -17.34 -6.97
C ARG A 37 -5.45 -16.13 -6.61
N VAL A 38 -5.87 -15.38 -5.59
CA VAL A 38 -5.09 -14.27 -5.05
C VAL A 38 -4.16 -14.81 -3.97
N LEU A 39 -2.90 -14.41 -4.02
CA LEU A 39 -1.92 -14.69 -2.99
C LEU A 39 -1.38 -13.36 -2.45
N VAL A 40 -1.40 -13.20 -1.12
CA VAL A 40 -0.73 -12.09 -0.42
C VAL A 40 0.07 -12.67 0.73
N ASP A 41 1.35 -12.33 0.83
CA ASP A 41 2.27 -12.86 1.84
C ASP A 41 3.28 -11.77 2.27
N ASP A 42 3.81 -11.85 3.49
CA ASP A 42 4.91 -11.01 3.96
C ASP A 42 6.28 -11.53 3.49
N ASP A 43 6.31 -12.73 2.91
CA ASP A 43 7.45 -13.32 2.22
C ASP A 43 7.20 -13.50 0.72
N VAL A 44 8.18 -13.14 -0.11
CA VAL A 44 8.10 -13.23 -1.58
C VAL A 44 7.93 -14.67 -2.09
N GLY A 45 8.19 -15.68 -1.26
CA GLY A 45 8.07 -17.09 -1.60
C GLY A 45 6.66 -17.66 -1.39
N PHE A 46 5.70 -16.90 -0.86
CA PHE A 46 4.31 -17.32 -0.63
C PHE A 46 4.18 -18.63 0.18
N GLY A 47 5.10 -18.86 1.13
CA GLY A 47 5.15 -20.10 1.91
C GLY A 47 4.08 -20.19 3.00
N SER A 48 3.57 -19.05 3.45
CA SER A 48 2.55 -18.94 4.50
C SER A 48 1.68 -17.72 4.25
N PRO A 49 0.94 -17.70 3.13
CA PRO A 49 0.26 -16.50 2.68
C PRO A 49 -0.79 -16.05 3.69
N ALA A 50 -0.83 -14.74 3.93
CA ALA A 50 -1.87 -14.08 4.69
C ALA A 50 -3.23 -14.20 3.99
N GLU A 51 -3.24 -14.13 2.65
CA GLU A 51 -4.43 -14.30 1.80
C GLU A 51 -4.16 -15.37 0.75
N ASN A 52 -5.08 -16.32 0.59
CA ASN A 52 -5.00 -17.39 -0.40
C ASN A 52 -6.39 -17.81 -0.83
N ASP A 53 -7.03 -16.97 -1.63
CA ASP A 53 -8.45 -17.07 -1.94
C ASP A 53 -8.69 -17.35 -3.41
N LEU A 54 -9.64 -18.26 -3.68
CA LEU A 54 -10.07 -18.61 -5.02
C LEU A 54 -11.31 -17.80 -5.40
N LEU A 55 -11.20 -17.07 -6.49
CA LEU A 55 -12.18 -16.14 -7.05
C LEU A 55 -12.72 -16.66 -8.40
N GLY A 56 -13.75 -16.01 -8.92
CA GLY A 56 -14.33 -16.30 -10.23
C GLY A 56 -13.44 -15.89 -11.41
N SER A 57 -13.84 -16.32 -12.62
CA SER A 57 -13.12 -16.02 -13.87
C SER A 57 -13.16 -14.54 -14.27
N GLU A 58 -14.21 -13.82 -13.87
CA GLU A 58 -14.41 -12.41 -14.23
C GLU A 58 -14.02 -11.46 -13.10
N ASP A 59 -13.64 -11.97 -11.93
CA ASP A 59 -13.19 -11.13 -10.83
C ASP A 59 -11.84 -10.50 -11.20
N ASP A 60 -11.78 -9.18 -11.05
CA ASP A 60 -10.66 -8.31 -11.44
C ASP A 60 -10.12 -7.48 -10.26
N ASN A 61 -10.69 -7.67 -9.07
CA ASN A 61 -10.29 -6.99 -7.85
C ASN A 61 -10.47 -7.86 -6.60
N TYR A 62 -9.71 -7.55 -5.55
CA TYR A 62 -9.77 -8.19 -4.24
C TYR A 62 -9.37 -7.20 -3.16
N THR A 63 -10.25 -6.95 -2.18
CA THR A 63 -9.88 -6.22 -0.96
C THR A 63 -9.36 -7.19 0.07
N THR A 64 -8.13 -6.97 0.52
CA THR A 64 -7.48 -7.79 1.55
C THR A 64 -8.20 -7.69 2.90
N GLY A 65 -8.01 -8.70 3.76
CA GLY A 65 -8.26 -8.57 5.19
C GLY A 65 -7.32 -7.54 5.82
N ALA A 66 -7.54 -7.22 7.10
CA ALA A 66 -6.70 -6.24 7.79
C ALA A 66 -5.27 -6.77 7.95
N LEU A 67 -4.32 -6.09 7.31
CA LEU A 67 -2.89 -6.36 7.36
C LEU A 67 -2.22 -5.46 8.40
N ALA A 68 -1.20 -5.98 9.08
CA ALA A 68 -0.36 -5.18 9.97
C ALA A 68 0.62 -4.32 9.17
N ASP A 69 1.16 -3.26 9.78
CA ASP A 69 2.21 -2.44 9.16
C ASP A 69 3.40 -3.30 8.74
N GLY A 70 3.82 -3.18 7.48
CA GLY A 70 4.82 -4.06 6.90
C GLY A 70 4.82 -4.06 5.38
N THR A 71 5.80 -4.77 4.81
CA THR A 71 5.89 -5.02 3.37
C THR A 71 5.19 -6.33 3.04
N TYR A 72 4.35 -6.32 2.01
CA TYR A 72 3.68 -7.51 1.49
C TYR A 72 3.98 -7.67 0.01
N TYR A 73 3.95 -8.92 -0.43
CA TYR A 73 4.06 -9.37 -1.81
C TYR A 73 2.74 -9.98 -2.23
N TRP A 74 2.37 -9.78 -3.49
CA TRP A 74 1.14 -10.34 -4.02
C TRP A 74 1.27 -10.73 -5.49
N GLU A 75 0.49 -11.74 -5.86
CA GLU A 75 0.35 -12.21 -7.23
C GLU A 75 -1.04 -12.81 -7.47
N ILE A 76 -1.36 -13.00 -8.74
CA ILE A 76 -2.60 -13.63 -9.20
C ILE A 76 -2.25 -14.87 -10.01
N VAL A 77 -2.81 -16.01 -9.62
CA VAL A 77 -2.71 -17.26 -10.37
C VAL A 77 -4.00 -17.50 -11.14
N ALA A 78 -3.94 -17.47 -12.48
CA ALA A 78 -5.05 -17.87 -13.33
C ALA A 78 -5.09 -19.39 -13.49
N ILE A 79 -6.27 -19.98 -13.34
CA ILE A 79 -6.46 -21.42 -13.24
C ILE A 79 -7.56 -21.87 -14.20
N ASN A 80 -7.34 -22.98 -14.90
CA ASN A 80 -8.39 -23.75 -15.55
C ASN A 80 -8.09 -25.25 -15.49
N ALA A 81 -8.97 -26.08 -16.07
CA ALA A 81 -8.80 -27.54 -16.07
C ALA A 81 -7.53 -28.07 -16.78
N ILE A 82 -6.84 -27.23 -17.56
CA ILE A 82 -5.63 -27.59 -18.34
C ILE A 82 -4.36 -27.20 -17.58
N GLY A 83 -4.40 -26.14 -16.77
CA GLY A 83 -3.25 -25.71 -15.98
C GLY A 83 -3.41 -24.34 -15.32
N GLU A 84 -2.30 -23.85 -14.80
CA GLU A 84 -2.18 -22.60 -14.09
C GLU A 84 -1.18 -21.66 -14.79
N ASN A 85 -1.34 -20.35 -14.62
CA ASN A 85 -0.39 -19.33 -15.08
C ASN A 85 -0.36 -18.15 -14.10
N GLU A 86 0.83 -17.72 -13.71
CA GLU A 86 1.05 -16.73 -12.65
C GLU A 86 1.31 -15.35 -13.25
N SER A 87 0.88 -14.30 -12.54
CA SER A 87 1.24 -12.92 -12.85
C SER A 87 2.73 -12.65 -12.56
N ASP A 88 3.17 -11.40 -12.75
CA ASP A 88 4.37 -10.95 -12.04
C ASP A 88 4.05 -10.80 -10.55
N THR A 89 5.07 -10.86 -9.70
CA THR A 89 4.94 -10.51 -8.28
C THR A 89 5.11 -9.00 -8.12
N ARG A 90 4.24 -8.37 -7.32
CA ARG A 90 4.37 -6.97 -6.89
C ARG A 90 4.43 -6.86 -5.39
N SER A 91 4.98 -5.75 -4.91
CA SER A 91 5.00 -5.41 -3.49
C SER A 91 4.18 -4.16 -3.18
N PHE A 92 3.70 -4.06 -1.95
CA PHE A 92 3.19 -2.82 -1.35
C PHE A 92 3.55 -2.78 0.14
N ILE A 93 3.44 -1.60 0.74
CA ILE A 93 3.79 -1.34 2.13
C ILE A 93 2.57 -0.73 2.82
N VAL A 94 2.15 -1.37 3.90
CA VAL A 94 1.12 -0.87 4.81
C VAL A 94 1.81 -0.12 5.94
N ASP A 95 1.37 1.11 6.16
CA ASP A 95 1.95 2.05 7.13
C ASP A 95 0.82 2.92 7.73
N THR A 96 0.16 2.38 8.75
CA THR A 96 -1.03 2.98 9.37
C THR A 96 -0.69 3.88 10.55
N THR A 97 0.56 3.86 10.98
CA THR A 97 1.06 4.67 12.09
C THR A 97 1.41 6.08 11.60
N PRO A 98 0.83 7.15 12.19
CA PRO A 98 1.22 8.52 11.86
C PRO A 98 2.51 8.94 12.58
N PRO A 99 3.29 9.87 11.98
CA PRO A 99 4.53 10.34 12.56
C PRO A 99 4.30 11.11 13.87
N THR A 100 5.07 10.78 14.89
CA THR A 100 5.08 11.49 16.17
C THR A 100 6.09 12.64 16.16
N ILE A 101 5.60 13.87 16.32
CA ILE A 101 6.44 15.06 16.44
C ILE A 101 6.99 15.20 17.87
N SER A 102 8.30 15.45 18.00
CA SER A 102 8.98 15.66 19.27
C SER A 102 10.09 16.72 19.17
N GLY A 103 10.62 17.17 20.32
CA GLY A 103 11.74 18.11 20.36
C GLY A 103 11.45 19.51 19.79
N VAL A 104 10.17 19.90 19.73
CA VAL A 104 9.75 21.19 19.15
C VAL A 104 10.42 22.34 19.90
N SER A 105 11.20 23.14 19.17
CA SER A 105 11.88 24.31 19.74
C SER A 105 12.03 25.43 18.72
N ALA A 106 11.96 26.66 19.22
CA ALA A 106 12.25 27.88 18.47
C ALA A 106 13.62 28.44 18.91
N SER A 107 14.44 28.80 17.94
CA SER A 107 15.78 29.36 18.16
C SER A 107 16.08 30.49 17.17
N ASN A 108 17.20 31.19 17.37
CA ASN A 108 17.64 32.30 16.50
C ASN A 108 16.53 33.34 16.23
N ILE A 109 15.74 33.65 17.26
CA ILE A 109 14.59 34.55 17.16
C ILE A 109 15.10 35.98 16.98
N THR A 110 14.76 36.59 15.86
CA THR A 110 14.97 38.00 15.56
C THR A 110 13.61 38.70 15.42
N GLN A 111 13.61 39.98 15.05
CA GLN A 111 12.35 40.70 14.78
C GLN A 111 11.57 40.12 13.59
N THR A 112 12.23 39.46 12.64
CA THR A 112 11.61 39.01 11.38
C THR A 112 11.88 37.54 11.04
N SER A 113 12.60 36.80 11.89
CA SER A 113 12.91 35.39 11.65
C SER A 113 12.95 34.60 12.96
N ALA A 114 12.66 33.32 12.84
CA ALA A 114 12.94 32.33 13.86
C ALA A 114 13.27 31.01 13.15
N THR A 115 14.10 30.18 13.76
CA THR A 115 14.33 28.81 13.33
C THR A 115 13.49 27.89 14.19
N ILE A 116 12.54 27.18 13.58
CA ILE A 116 11.75 26.15 14.25
C ILE A 116 12.39 24.80 13.92
N THR A 117 12.64 24.00 14.95
CA THR A 117 13.17 22.63 14.80
C THR A 117 12.29 21.65 15.56
N TRP A 118 12.14 20.46 14.99
CA TRP A 118 11.52 19.30 15.61
C TRP A 118 12.10 18.06 14.95
N THR A 119 11.76 16.90 15.51
CA THR A 119 12.06 15.59 14.94
C THR A 119 10.77 14.79 14.82
N THR A 120 10.70 13.94 13.81
CA THR A 120 9.71 12.87 13.70
C THR A 120 10.40 11.53 13.93
N ASP A 121 9.67 10.56 14.45
CA ASP A 121 10.12 9.17 14.65
C ASP A 121 10.17 8.38 13.33
N GLU A 122 9.45 8.83 12.31
CA GLU A 122 9.48 8.29 10.96
C GLU A 122 9.48 9.37 9.87
N ASN A 123 9.56 8.95 8.61
CA ASN A 123 9.53 9.84 7.46
C ASN A 123 8.18 10.56 7.37
N SER A 124 8.21 11.90 7.31
CA SER A 124 7.01 12.72 7.40
C SER A 124 7.13 13.95 6.52
N ASP A 125 5.99 14.42 6.01
CA ASP A 125 5.87 15.78 5.48
C ASP A 125 5.84 16.81 6.61
N SER A 126 6.30 18.02 6.32
CA SER A 126 6.59 19.02 7.34
C SER A 126 5.87 20.34 7.03
N LEU A 127 5.07 20.83 7.98
CA LEU A 127 4.38 22.12 7.91
C LEU A 127 4.62 22.94 9.19
N VAL A 128 4.89 24.24 9.03
CA VAL A 128 4.99 25.20 10.14
C VAL A 128 3.99 26.31 9.91
N GLU A 129 3.10 26.52 10.87
CA GLU A 129 2.18 27.67 10.90
C GLU A 129 2.64 28.68 11.95
N TYR A 130 2.57 29.97 11.61
CA TYR A 130 3.04 31.07 12.48
C TYR A 130 2.16 32.32 12.30
N GLY A 131 2.22 33.22 13.29
CA GLY A 131 1.46 34.49 13.29
C GLY A 131 1.59 35.22 14.63
N THR A 132 0.78 36.27 14.83
CA THR A 132 0.83 37.13 16.03
C THR A 132 -0.27 36.84 17.05
N THR A 133 -1.20 35.95 16.72
CA THR A 133 -2.32 35.52 17.58
C THR A 133 -2.43 34.00 17.50
N THR A 134 -3.04 33.35 18.50
CA THR A 134 -3.22 31.88 18.53
C THR A 134 -4.21 31.35 17.47
N GLY A 135 -4.69 32.18 16.55
CA GLY A 135 -5.50 31.78 15.40
C GLY A 135 -4.65 31.26 14.25
N TYR A 136 -3.69 30.38 14.55
CA TYR A 136 -2.88 29.70 13.54
C TYR A 136 -3.77 28.67 12.81
N GLY A 137 -3.63 28.57 11.49
CA GLY A 137 -4.36 27.58 10.68
C GLY A 137 -5.78 27.95 10.25
N SER A 138 -6.29 29.16 10.52
CA SER A 138 -7.57 29.61 9.95
C SER A 138 -7.38 30.26 8.58
N THR A 139 -7.40 29.46 7.52
CA THR A 139 -7.76 29.90 6.15
C THR A 139 -8.35 28.75 5.33
N GLU A 140 -9.57 29.00 4.80
CA GLU A 140 -10.41 28.27 3.82
C GLU A 140 -11.11 26.97 4.26
#